data_AF-A0A2V7A4D1-F1
#
_entry.id   AF-A0A2V7A4D1-F1
#
_cell.length_a   1.000
_cell.length_b   1.000
_cell.length_c   1.000
_cell.angle_alpha   90.00
_cell.angle_beta   90.00
_cell.angle_gamma   90.00
#
_symmetry.space_group_name_H-M   'P 1'
#
loop_
_entity.id
_entity.type
_entity.pdbx_description
1 polymer ?
#
loop_
_entity_poly.entity_id
_entity_poly.type
_entity_poly.pdbx_seq_one_letter_code
_entity_poly.pdbx_strand_id
1 'polypeptide(L)'
;MAVRVRHSSPDGSLVLVVDGTDGDLAVRFEGYEWHTHGDLFVGSYGPTEAQAVATFVDQILSDRLAIAVCSRNGAVRDVRVTDDPATDGDAAAGEYILLRFWSGRAWHAS
;
A
#
# COMPACT_ATOMS: atom_id res chain seq x y z
N MET A 1 16.22 -1.03 -17.42
CA MET A 1 14.93 -1.25 -18.14
C MET A 1 13.90 -0.48 -17.36
N ALA A 2 13.23 0.48 -17.98
CA ALA A 2 12.13 1.21 -17.35
C ALA A 2 10.96 0.24 -17.19
N VAL A 3 10.50 -0.01 -15.95
CA VAL A 3 9.43 -0.96 -15.65
C VAL A 3 8.25 -0.22 -15.03
N ARG A 4 7.03 -0.50 -15.51
CA ARG A 4 5.81 -0.06 -14.85
C ARG A 4 4.82 -1.22 -14.81
N VAL A 5 4.53 -1.72 -13.62
CA VAL A 5 3.60 -2.83 -13.37
C VAL A 5 2.39 -2.32 -12.60
N ARG A 6 1.21 -2.81 -12.94
CA ARG A 6 -0.06 -2.46 -12.28
C ARG A 6 -0.74 -3.72 -11.80
N HIS A 7 -1.23 -3.70 -10.56
CA HIS A 7 -2.05 -4.74 -9.96
C HIS A 7 -3.39 -4.13 -9.55
N SER A 8 -4.49 -4.78 -9.90
CA SER A 8 -5.84 -4.36 -9.45
C SER A 8 -6.29 -5.27 -8.33
N SER A 9 -6.88 -4.70 -7.27
CA SER A 9 -7.47 -5.49 -6.20
C SER A 9 -8.63 -6.33 -6.75
N PRO A 10 -8.91 -7.51 -6.17
CA PRO A 10 -9.99 -8.38 -6.65
C PRO A 10 -11.38 -7.72 -6.64
N ASP A 11 -11.61 -6.77 -5.73
CA ASP A 11 -12.85 -5.99 -5.64
C ASP A 11 -12.87 -4.75 -6.55
N GLY A 12 -11.79 -4.51 -7.31
CA GLY A 12 -11.66 -3.39 -8.25
C GLY A 12 -11.49 -2.00 -7.62
N SER A 13 -11.35 -1.91 -6.30
CA SER A 13 -11.34 -0.63 -5.58
C SER A 13 -9.96 0.02 -5.48
N LEU A 14 -8.86 -0.76 -5.58
CA LEU A 14 -7.49 -0.27 -5.47
C LEU A 14 -6.64 -0.72 -6.66
N VAL A 15 -5.70 0.12 -7.06
CA VAL A 15 -4.68 -0.21 -8.04
C VAL A 15 -3.32 0.09 -7.45
N LEU A 16 -2.48 -0.93 -7.29
CA LEU A 16 -1.09 -0.79 -6.86
C LEU A 16 -0.20 -0.66 -8.09
N VAL A 17 0.69 0.33 -8.09
CA VAL A 17 1.63 0.61 -9.19
C VAL A 17 3.05 0.48 -8.65
N VAL A 18 3.85 -0.32 -9.35
CA VAL A 18 5.30 -0.35 -9.20
C VAL A 18 5.89 0.38 -10.41
N ASP A 19 6.63 1.44 -10.15
CA ASP A 19 7.21 2.31 -11.18
C ASP A 19 8.72 2.39 -11.01
N GLY A 20 9.47 2.14 -12.07
CA GLY A 20 10.92 2.24 -12.13
C GLY A 20 11.40 2.99 -13.37
N THR A 21 10.54 3.84 -13.97
CA THR A 21 10.92 4.61 -15.15
C THR A 21 11.96 5.69 -14.84
N ASP A 22 12.01 6.15 -13.60
CA ASP A 22 12.78 7.34 -13.19
C ASP A 22 14.13 7.00 -12.54
N GLY A 23 14.52 5.72 -12.57
CA GLY A 23 15.81 5.22 -12.08
C GLY A 23 15.74 4.46 -10.76
N ASP A 24 14.81 4.85 -9.88
CA ASP A 24 14.51 4.18 -8.61
C ASP A 24 13.14 3.51 -8.67
N LEU A 25 12.97 2.39 -7.96
CA LEU A 25 11.66 1.76 -7.83
C LEU A 25 10.80 2.54 -6.84
N ALA A 26 9.55 2.79 -7.19
CA ALA A 26 8.55 3.36 -6.32
C ALA A 26 7.29 2.48 -6.30
N VAL A 27 6.68 2.36 -5.13
CA VAL A 27 5.40 1.66 -4.92
C VAL A 27 4.37 2.67 -4.47
N ARG A 28 3.20 2.69 -5.12
CA ARG A 28 2.12 3.64 -4.84
C ARG A 28 0.74 3.05 -5.12
N PHE A 29 -0.30 3.65 -4.55
CA PHE A 29 -1.67 3.44 -5.01
C PHE A 29 -2.05 4.48 -6.07
N GLU A 30 -2.62 4.04 -7.18
CA GLU A 30 -3.00 4.94 -8.26
C GLU A 30 -4.16 5.85 -7.82
N GLY A 31 -4.00 7.16 -8.03
CA GLY A 31 -5.00 8.16 -7.64
C GLY A 31 -4.86 8.71 -6.22
N TYR A 32 -3.83 8.30 -5.47
CA TYR A 32 -3.56 8.75 -4.11
C TYR A 32 -2.11 9.27 -3.97
N GLU A 33 -1.88 10.12 -2.97
CA GLU A 33 -0.58 10.79 -2.78
C GLU A 33 0.49 9.87 -2.20
N TRP A 34 0.09 8.88 -1.39
CA TRP A 34 1.01 7.96 -0.76
C TRP A 34 1.81 7.16 -1.80
N HIS A 35 3.12 7.20 -1.62
CA HIS A 35 4.10 6.39 -2.32
C HIS A 35 5.32 6.19 -1.43
N THR A 36 6.12 5.18 -1.75
CA THR A 36 7.37 4.90 -1.06
C THR A 36 8.42 4.43 -2.04
N HIS A 37 9.67 4.71 -1.72
CA HIS A 37 10.82 4.32 -2.54
C HIS A 37 11.29 2.91 -2.18
N GLY A 38 11.78 2.18 -3.17
CA GLY A 38 12.14 0.76 -3.07
C GLY A 38 13.40 0.54 -2.24
N ASP A 39 14.32 1.51 -2.23
CA ASP A 39 15.54 1.49 -1.44
C ASP A 39 15.25 1.40 0.07
N LEU A 40 14.14 2.00 0.51
CA LEU A 40 13.69 1.95 1.90
C LEU A 40 13.28 0.54 2.36
N PHE A 41 13.00 -0.37 1.43
CA PHE A 41 12.62 -1.76 1.77
C PHE A 41 13.82 -2.70 1.92
N VAL A 42 15.00 -2.29 1.49
CA VAL A 42 16.21 -3.11 1.53
C VAL A 42 16.57 -3.43 2.98
N GLY A 43 16.97 -4.68 3.24
CA GLY A 43 17.24 -5.21 4.57
C GLY A 43 16.01 -5.76 5.27
N SER A 44 14.84 -5.14 5.10
CA SER A 44 13.57 -5.61 5.68
C SER A 44 12.85 -6.63 4.82
N TYR A 45 12.78 -6.38 3.50
CA TYR A 45 12.04 -7.19 2.54
C TYR A 45 12.93 -7.91 1.53
N GLY A 46 14.24 -7.64 1.52
CA GLY A 46 15.20 -8.31 0.64
C GLY A 46 16.56 -7.62 0.61
N PRO A 47 17.60 -8.29 0.06
CA PRO A 47 18.96 -7.75 0.06
C PRO A 47 19.25 -6.78 -1.10
N THR A 48 18.36 -6.70 -2.09
CA THR A 48 18.45 -5.74 -3.20
C THR A 48 17.11 -5.03 -3.36
N GLU A 49 17.12 -3.82 -3.93
CA GLU A 49 15.90 -3.02 -4.14
C GLU A 49 14.83 -3.81 -4.91
N ALA A 50 15.20 -4.44 -6.02
CA ALA A 50 14.28 -5.23 -6.85
C ALA A 50 13.65 -6.40 -6.07
N GLN A 51 14.45 -7.11 -5.26
CA GLN A 51 13.93 -8.20 -4.43
C GLN A 51 13.07 -7.66 -3.29
N ALA A 52 13.47 -6.56 -2.67
CA ALA A 52 12.74 -5.96 -1.56
C ALA A 52 11.36 -5.45 -2.00
N VAL A 53 11.27 -4.76 -3.15
CA VAL A 53 10.02 -4.33 -3.76
C VAL A 53 9.15 -5.52 -4.15
N ALA A 54 9.71 -6.55 -4.78
CA ALA A 54 8.96 -7.75 -5.16
C ALA A 54 8.34 -8.45 -3.93
N THR A 55 9.12 -8.62 -2.86
CA THR A 55 8.62 -9.19 -1.61
C THR A 55 7.57 -8.30 -0.96
N PHE A 56 7.80 -6.99 -0.87
CA PHE A 56 6.83 -6.06 -0.29
C PHE A 56 5.49 -6.10 -1.02
N VAL A 57 5.52 -6.07 -2.36
CA VAL A 57 4.32 -6.20 -3.20
C VAL A 57 3.63 -7.55 -2.95
N ASP A 58 4.38 -8.66 -2.91
CA ASP A 58 3.82 -9.98 -2.62
C ASP A 58 3.07 -10.03 -1.27
N GLN A 59 3.61 -9.38 -0.23
CA GLN A 59 2.95 -9.32 1.08
C GLN A 59 1.63 -8.53 1.03
N ILE A 60 1.55 -7.46 0.23
CA ILE A 60 0.29 -6.75 0.00
C ILE A 60 -0.69 -7.67 -0.73
N LEU A 61 -0.29 -8.21 -1.89
CA LEU A 61 -1.16 -9.00 -2.76
C LEU A 61 -1.67 -10.29 -2.08
N SER A 62 -0.91 -10.82 -1.12
CA SER A 62 -1.23 -12.02 -0.35
C SER A 62 -1.96 -11.74 0.98
N ASP A 63 -2.51 -10.54 1.18
CA ASP A 63 -3.24 -10.13 2.39
C ASP A 63 -2.42 -10.23 3.69
N ARG A 64 -1.09 -10.04 3.63
CA ARG A 64 -0.22 -10.07 4.82
C ARG A 64 0.05 -8.68 5.39
N LEU A 65 -0.09 -7.64 4.58
CA LEU A 65 -0.02 -6.25 5.02
C LEU A 65 -1.41 -5.62 4.97
N ALA A 66 -1.73 -4.84 6.00
CA ALA A 66 -2.96 -4.08 6.05
C ALA A 66 -2.81 -2.77 5.25
N ILE A 67 -3.93 -2.29 4.73
CA ILE A 67 -4.06 -1.07 3.95
C ILE A 67 -5.04 -0.17 4.71
N ALA A 68 -4.61 1.04 5.02
CA ALA A 68 -5.45 2.08 5.56
C ALA A 68 -6.05 2.90 4.41
N VAL A 69 -7.39 2.95 4.36
CA VAL A 69 -8.14 3.82 3.46
C VAL A 69 -8.70 4.96 4.30
N CYS A 70 -8.10 6.15 4.16
CA CYS A 70 -8.47 7.33 4.91
C CYS A 70 -9.49 8.14 4.11
N SER A 71 -10.62 8.43 4.72
CA SER A 71 -11.71 9.20 4.12
C SER A 71 -12.13 10.36 5.00
N ARG A 72 -12.57 11.45 4.37
CA ARG A 72 -13.10 12.63 5.06
C ARG A 72 -14.28 13.17 4.27
N ASN A 73 -15.40 13.41 4.96
CA ASN A 73 -16.66 13.86 4.35
C ASN A 73 -17.13 12.94 3.20
N GLY A 74 -16.94 11.62 3.32
CA GLY A 74 -17.36 10.63 2.31
C GLY A 74 -16.45 10.50 1.09
N ALA A 75 -15.34 11.25 1.01
CA ALA A 75 -14.34 11.12 -0.04
C ALA A 75 -13.07 10.45 0.50
N VAL A 76 -12.55 9.44 -0.22
CA VAL A 76 -11.22 8.87 0.06
C VAL A 76 -10.17 9.93 -0.27
N ARG A 77 -9.30 10.21 0.71
CA ARG A 77 -8.23 11.20 0.61
C ARG A 77 -6.88 10.54 0.42
N ASP A 78 -6.67 9.41 1.08
CA ASP A 78 -5.40 8.72 1.08
C ASP A 78 -5.60 7.21 1.19
N VAL A 79 -4.68 6.47 0.62
CA VAL A 79 -4.58 5.01 0.73
C VAL A 79 -3.12 4.67 0.93
N ARG A 80 -2.80 4.03 2.06
CA ARG A 80 -1.44 3.68 2.42
C ARG A 80 -1.34 2.27 2.98
N VAL A 81 -0.18 1.65 2.80
CA VAL A 81 0.17 0.44 3.57
C VAL A 81 0.51 0.87 4.98
N THR A 82 -0.01 0.15 5.98
CA THR A 82 0.28 0.41 7.40
C THR A 82 1.17 -0.69 7.95
N ASP A 83 2.21 -0.27 8.68
CA ASP A 83 3.12 -1.10 9.45
C ASP A 83 2.61 -1.36 10.87
N ASP A 84 1.69 -0.52 11.37
CA ASP A 84 1.00 -0.72 12.64
C ASP A 84 -0.52 -0.42 12.52
N PRO A 85 -1.30 -1.38 11.99
CA PRO A 85 -2.74 -1.21 11.83
C PRO A 85 -3.49 -1.00 13.16
N ALA A 86 -2.90 -1.39 14.30
CA ALA A 86 -3.57 -1.24 15.59
C ALA A 86 -3.59 0.22 16.06
N THR A 87 -2.56 1.00 15.71
CA THR A 87 -2.46 2.42 16.07
C THR A 87 -2.92 3.34 14.95
N ASP A 88 -2.79 2.91 13.68
CA ASP A 88 -3.24 3.68 12.52
C ASP A 88 -4.77 3.75 12.35
N GLY A 89 -5.53 2.97 13.13
CA GLY A 89 -7.00 3.03 13.13
C GLY A 89 -7.58 4.30 13.78
N ASP A 90 -6.77 5.08 14.50
CA ASP A 90 -7.23 6.27 15.21
C ASP A 90 -7.40 7.46 14.25
N ALA A 91 -8.64 7.70 13.83
CA ALA A 91 -8.98 8.82 12.96
C ALA A 91 -9.13 10.14 13.74
N ALA A 92 -8.62 11.24 13.19
CA ALA A 92 -8.92 12.57 13.71
C ALA A 92 -10.43 12.90 13.55
N ALA A 93 -10.93 13.89 14.30
CA ALA A 93 -12.35 14.24 14.28
C ALA A 93 -12.84 14.57 12.85
N GLY A 94 -13.81 13.79 12.36
CA GLY A 94 -14.38 13.90 11.02
C GLY A 94 -13.65 13.12 9.92
N GLU A 95 -12.59 12.39 10.29
CA GLU A 95 -11.93 11.41 9.44
C GLU A 95 -12.43 10.01 9.78
N TYR A 96 -12.38 9.12 8.80
CA TYR A 96 -12.72 7.72 8.96
C TYR A 96 -11.64 6.88 8.27
N ILE A 97 -11.03 5.98 9.04
CA ILE A 97 -10.01 5.06 8.56
C ILE A 97 -10.62 3.68 8.49
N LEU A 98 -10.69 3.13 7.28
CA LEU A 98 -11.02 1.73 7.06
C LEU A 98 -9.72 0.95 6.87
N LEU A 99 -9.47 -0.01 7.76
CA LEU A 99 -8.39 -0.97 7.59
C LEU A 99 -8.91 -2.18 6.83
N ARG A 100 -8.16 -2.60 5.81
CA ARG A 100 -8.51 -3.71 4.94
C ARG A 100 -7.27 -4.41 4.40
N PHE A 101 -7.47 -5.60 3.87
CA PHE A 101 -6.46 -6.27 3.06
C PHE A 101 -6.67 -6.01 1.56
N TRP A 102 -5.71 -6.46 0.75
CA TRP A 102 -5.75 -6.33 -0.71
C TRP A 102 -7.00 -6.97 -1.31
N SER A 103 -7.39 -8.14 -0.83
CA SER A 103 -8.61 -8.85 -1.24
C SER A 103 -9.92 -8.08 -1.01
N GLY A 104 -9.90 -7.01 -0.22
CA GLY A 104 -11.09 -6.26 0.18
C GLY A 104 -11.71 -6.71 1.49
N ARG A 105 -11.18 -7.77 2.12
CA ARG A 105 -11.59 -8.13 3.49
C ARG A 105 -11.19 -7.03 4.46
N ALA A 106 -12.09 -6.68 5.37
CA ALA A 106 -11.78 -5.79 6.48
C ALA A 106 -10.67 -6.41 7.35
N TRP A 107 -9.76 -5.56 7.82
CA TRP A 107 -8.78 -5.95 8.82
C TRP A 107 -9.40 -5.74 10.21
N HIS A 108 -9.17 -6.70 11.10
CA HIS A 108 -9.60 -6.62 12.49
C HIS A 108 -8.44 -7.05 13.38
N ALA A 109 -8.24 -6.34 14.48
CA ALA A 109 -7.32 -6.78 15.53
C ALA A 109 -7.82 -8.13 16.08
N SER A 110 -6.95 -9.13 16.07
CA SER A 110 -7.18 -10.44 16.67
C SER A 110 -6.97 -10.42 18.17
#